data_AF-A0AAW2N9J7-F1
#
_entry.id   AF-A0AAW2N9J7-F1
#
_cell.length_a   1.000
_cell.length_b   1.000
_cell.length_c   1.000
_cell.angle_alpha   90.00
_cell.angle_beta   90.00
_cell.angle_gamma   90.00
#
_symmetry.space_group_name_H-M   'P 1'
#
loop_
_entity.id
_entity.type
_entity.pdbx_description
1 polymer ?
#
loop_
_entity_poly.entity_id
_entity_poly.type
_entity_poly.pdbx_seq_one_letter_code
_entity_poly.pdbx_strand_id
1 'polypeptide(L)'
;MHYLHAAISETMRLYPPVPVDTKACKEDDILPDGTVIGKNWFISYHTYAMGRMESIWEKIVMKSIAASVLERFGMDVLLENGKSPEPLLSLTLRMKGGLPVRVKERLVGA
;
A
#
# COMPACT_ATOMS: atom_id res chain seq x y z
N MET A 1 -22.87 -1.40 4.65
CA MET A 1 -21.42 -1.18 4.87
C MET A 1 -20.56 -1.95 3.84
N HIS A 2 -20.90 -1.92 2.53
CA HIS A 2 -20.14 -2.69 1.52
C HIS A 2 -18.78 -2.06 1.16
N TYR A 3 -18.68 -0.72 1.20
CA TYR A 3 -17.44 -0.01 0.90
C TYR A 3 -16.38 -0.08 2.02
N LEU A 4 -16.79 -0.33 3.27
CA LEU A 4 -15.84 -0.40 4.39
C LEU A 4 -14.91 -1.61 4.25
N HIS A 5 -15.50 -2.78 3.99
CA HIS A 5 -14.70 -3.98 3.76
C HIS A 5 -13.79 -3.82 2.53
N ALA A 6 -14.32 -3.26 1.44
CA ALA A 6 -13.54 -2.95 0.26
C ALA A 6 -12.37 -1.98 0.55
N ALA A 7 -12.61 -0.94 1.37
CA ALA A 7 -11.59 0.04 1.76
C ALA A 7 -10.48 -0.58 2.59
N ILE A 8 -10.85 -1.41 3.57
CA ILE A 8 -9.89 -2.10 4.43
C ILE A 8 -9.07 -3.10 3.61
N SER A 9 -9.72 -3.95 2.82
CA SER A 9 -9.05 -4.95 1.97
C SER A 9 -8.09 -4.28 0.97
N GLU A 10 -8.50 -3.17 0.37
CA GLU A 10 -7.66 -2.43 -0.57
C GLU A 10 -6.49 -1.71 0.11
N THR A 11 -6.71 -1.18 1.31
CA THR A 11 -5.64 -0.62 2.14
C THR A 11 -4.61 -1.68 2.49
N MET A 12 -5.05 -2.88 2.88
CA MET A 12 -4.17 -4.01 3.18
C MET A 12 -3.40 -4.51 1.95
N ARG A 13 -4.00 -4.44 0.76
CA ARG A 13 -3.32 -4.77 -0.50
C ARG A 13 -2.21 -3.76 -0.84
N LEU A 14 -2.47 -2.46 -0.70
CA LEU A 14 -1.52 -1.40 -1.07
C LEU A 14 -0.49 -1.13 0.03
N TYR A 15 -0.87 -1.31 1.29
CA TYR A 15 -0.07 -1.02 2.48
C TYR A 15 -0.16 -2.19 3.48
N PRO A 16 0.30 -3.40 3.09
CA PRO A 16 0.32 -4.53 3.99
C PRO A 16 1.21 -4.23 5.21
N PRO A 17 0.84 -4.70 6.43
CA PRO A 17 1.67 -4.57 7.62
C PRO A 17 3.05 -5.22 7.48
N VAL A 18 3.13 -6.30 6.71
CA VAL A 18 4.37 -7.03 6.39
C VAL A 18 4.61 -6.94 4.88
N PRO A 19 5.47 -6.02 4.41
CA PRO A 19 5.66 -5.74 2.98
C PRO A 19 6.52 -6.80 2.24
N VAL A 20 7.34 -7.54 2.98
CA VAL A 20 8.16 -8.66 2.51
C VAL A 20 8.18 -9.71 3.59
N ASP A 21 7.94 -10.96 3.21
CA ASP A 21 8.06 -12.12 4.07
C ASP A 21 9.05 -13.09 3.44
N THR A 22 9.97 -13.59 4.27
CA THR A 22 11.11 -14.41 3.87
C THR A 22 10.98 -15.78 4.52
N LYS A 23 11.06 -16.84 3.70
CA LYS A 23 11.04 -18.23 4.12
C LYS A 23 12.40 -18.88 3.85
N ALA A 24 12.78 -19.85 4.67
CA ALA A 24 13.96 -20.67 4.44
C ALA A 24 13.56 -22.03 3.88
N CYS A 25 14.23 -22.47 2.81
CA CYS A 25 13.99 -23.76 2.18
C CYS A 25 14.56 -24.88 3.04
N LYS A 26 13.75 -25.90 3.35
CA LYS A 26 14.20 -27.04 4.16
C LYS A 26 15.02 -28.04 3.33
N GLU A 27 14.64 -28.22 2.08
CA GLU A 27 15.16 -29.20 1.12
C GLU A 27 15.19 -28.55 -0.27
N ASP A 28 15.85 -29.20 -1.22
CA ASP A 28 15.86 -28.76 -2.62
C ASP A 28 14.46 -28.95 -3.24
N ASP A 29 13.99 -27.97 -4.00
CA ASP A 29 12.64 -27.98 -4.58
C ASP A 29 12.60 -27.16 -5.88
N ILE A 30 11.50 -27.22 -6.64
CA ILE A 30 11.29 -26.50 -7.89
C ILE A 30 9.96 -25.74 -7.80
N LEU A 31 10.03 -24.42 -7.93
CA LEU A 31 8.85 -23.56 -7.89
C LEU A 31 7.94 -23.81 -9.12
N PRO A 32 6.64 -23.43 -9.05
CA PRO A 32 5.70 -23.62 -10.15
C PRO A 32 6.08 -22.94 -11.48
N ASP A 33 7.02 -21.99 -11.45
CA ASP A 33 7.57 -21.31 -12.63
C ASP A 33 8.82 -22.01 -13.21
N GLY A 34 9.25 -23.12 -12.60
CA GLY A 34 10.45 -23.87 -12.96
C GLY A 34 11.74 -23.42 -12.27
N THR A 35 11.68 -22.42 -11.37
CA THR A 35 12.86 -21.97 -10.63
C THR A 35 13.33 -23.02 -9.64
N VAL A 36 14.59 -23.45 -9.74
CA VAL A 36 15.21 -24.41 -8.81
C VAL A 36 15.67 -23.69 -7.55
N ILE A 37 15.29 -24.22 -6.38
CA ILE A 37 15.61 -23.68 -5.07
C ILE A 37 16.38 -24.72 -4.25
N GLY A 38 17.48 -24.29 -3.63
CA GLY A 38 18.34 -25.18 -2.84
C GLY A 38 17.99 -25.18 -1.36
N LYS A 39 18.39 -26.24 -0.67
CA LYS A 39 18.33 -26.35 0.79
C LYS A 39 19.01 -25.16 1.46
N ASN A 40 18.36 -24.62 2.48
CA ASN A 40 18.73 -23.44 3.27
C ASN A 40 18.72 -22.10 2.49
N TRP A 41 18.22 -22.05 1.25
CA TRP A 41 18.06 -20.78 0.55
C TRP A 41 16.91 -19.95 1.16
N PHE A 42 17.08 -18.63 1.16
CA PHE A 42 16.03 -17.70 1.53
C PHE A 42 15.21 -17.30 0.31
N ILE A 43 13.90 -17.50 0.39
CA ILE A 43 12.94 -17.06 -0.62
C ILE A 43 12.08 -15.97 0.00
N SER A 44 12.02 -14.83 -0.65
CA SER A 44 11.21 -13.69 -0.22
C SER A 44 10.12 -13.42 -1.24
N TYR A 45 8.89 -13.22 -0.78
CA TYR A 45 7.82 -12.68 -1.62
C TYR A 45 7.46 -11.27 -1.14
N HIS A 46 7.28 -10.36 -2.11
CA HIS A 46 7.08 -8.93 -1.87
C HIS A 46 5.59 -8.58 -2.00
N THR A 47 4.82 -8.77 -0.92
CA THR A 47 3.39 -8.43 -0.88
C THR A 47 3.11 -6.99 -1.27
N TYR A 48 3.98 -6.05 -0.88
CA TYR A 48 3.86 -4.64 -1.23
C TYR A 48 4.00 -4.38 -2.74
N ALA A 49 4.91 -5.09 -3.42
CA ALA A 49 5.12 -4.96 -4.85
C ALA A 49 4.05 -5.71 -5.64
N MET A 50 3.77 -6.96 -5.26
CA MET A 50 2.73 -7.80 -5.84
C MET A 50 1.35 -7.15 -5.74
N GLY A 51 1.06 -6.47 -4.63
CA GLY A 51 -0.15 -5.67 -4.43
C GLY A 51 -0.31 -4.51 -5.41
N ARG A 52 0.67 -4.20 -6.28
CA ARG A 52 0.58 -3.17 -7.33
C ARG A 52 0.66 -3.73 -8.75
N MET A 53 0.88 -5.04 -8.90
CA MET A 53 0.95 -5.72 -10.19
C MET A 53 -0.45 -5.92 -10.76
N GLU A 54 -0.70 -5.34 -11.94
CA GLU A 54 -1.98 -5.45 -12.64
C GLU A 54 -2.30 -6.87 -13.08
N SER A 55 -1.28 -7.71 -13.31
CA SER A 55 -1.46 -9.13 -13.61
C SER A 55 -2.05 -9.94 -12.45
N ILE A 56 -2.01 -9.41 -11.23
CA ILE A 56 -2.53 -10.06 -10.02
C ILE A 56 -3.80 -9.36 -9.52
N TRP A 57 -3.92 -8.04 -9.69
CA TRP A 57 -5.00 -7.24 -9.10
C TRP A 57 -5.59 -6.19 -10.05
N GLU A 58 -6.93 -6.14 -10.14
CA GLU A 58 -7.65 -5.07 -10.84
C GLU A 58 -7.73 -3.78 -10.00
N LYS A 59 -7.54 -2.61 -10.64
CA LYS A 59 -7.17 -1.33 -9.99
C LYS A 59 -8.34 -0.43 -9.52
N ILE A 60 -9.56 -0.93 -9.48
CA ILE A 60 -10.76 -0.07 -9.47
C ILE A 60 -11.19 0.38 -8.06
N VAL A 61 -10.91 -0.42 -7.03
CA VAL A 61 -11.52 -0.21 -5.70
C VAL A 61 -10.94 0.98 -4.94
N MET A 62 -9.61 1.19 -4.92
CA MET A 62 -9.03 2.32 -4.17
C MET A 62 -9.46 3.67 -4.72
N LYS A 63 -9.57 3.78 -6.06
CA LYS A 63 -9.86 5.06 -6.71
C LYS A 63 -11.24 5.57 -6.34
N SER A 64 -12.25 4.70 -6.26
CA SER A 64 -13.60 5.09 -5.87
C SER A 64 -13.68 5.48 -4.39
N ILE A 65 -12.92 4.82 -3.52
CA ILE A 65 -12.89 5.12 -2.08
C ILE A 65 -12.15 6.43 -1.81
N ALA A 66 -10.99 6.62 -2.44
CA ALA A 66 -10.25 7.87 -2.39
C ALA A 66 -11.09 9.03 -2.97
N ALA A 67 -11.77 8.82 -4.11
CA ALA A 67 -12.69 9.80 -4.68
C ALA A 67 -13.81 10.15 -3.70
N SER A 68 -14.48 9.16 -3.10
CA SER A 68 -15.55 9.40 -2.12
C SER A 68 -15.09 10.24 -0.92
N VAL A 69 -13.89 9.97 -0.39
CA VAL A 69 -13.32 10.77 0.71
C VAL A 69 -12.99 12.19 0.23
N LEU A 70 -12.37 12.32 -0.94
CA LEU A 70 -11.98 13.60 -1.50
C LEU A 70 -13.16 14.44 -1.98
N GLU A 71 -14.29 13.84 -2.35
CA GLU A 71 -15.53 14.54 -2.69
C GLU A 71 -16.14 15.21 -1.46
N ARG A 72 -16.12 14.51 -0.32
CA ARG A 72 -16.73 14.99 0.92
C ARG A 72 -15.83 15.90 1.74
N PHE A 73 -14.51 15.72 1.65
CA PHE A 73 -13.55 16.43 2.50
C PHE A 73 -12.53 17.23 1.67
N GLY A 74 -12.34 18.49 2.04
CA GLY A 74 -11.19 19.30 1.66
C GLY A 74 -10.00 18.98 2.56
N MET A 75 -8.82 18.88 1.97
CA MET A 75 -7.56 18.67 2.70
C MET A 75 -6.60 19.80 2.36
N ASP A 76 -6.34 20.68 3.34
CA ASP A 76 -5.31 21.71 3.22
C ASP A 76 -3.99 21.13 3.75
N VAL A 77 -2.98 21.02 2.87
CA VAL A 77 -1.65 20.54 3.26
C VAL A 77 -0.94 21.64 4.06
N LEU A 78 -0.43 21.30 5.25
CA LEU A 78 0.16 22.25 6.19
C LEU A 78 1.70 22.26 6.16
N LEU A 79 2.29 21.98 4.99
CA LEU A 79 3.75 22.02 4.85
C LEU A 79 4.25 23.47 4.88
N GLU A 80 5.38 23.70 5.55
CA GLU A 80 6.06 25.00 5.50
C GLU A 80 6.56 25.26 4.07
N ASN A 81 6.50 26.53 3.65
CA ASN A 81 6.92 26.93 2.30
C ASN A 81 8.32 26.42 1.96
N GLY A 82 8.43 25.64 0.88
CA GLY A 82 9.69 25.09 0.38
C GLY A 82 10.17 23.81 1.06
N LYS A 83 9.50 23.31 2.12
CA LYS A 83 9.82 22.01 2.72
C LYS A 83 9.05 20.87 2.05
N SER A 84 9.78 19.83 1.66
CA SER A 84 9.20 18.55 1.22
C SER A 84 9.09 17.58 2.41
N PRO A 85 8.14 16.62 2.38
CA PRO A 85 8.07 15.58 3.40
C PRO A 85 9.39 14.79 3.48
N GLU A 86 9.95 14.67 4.68
CA GLU A 86 11.15 13.86 4.90
C GLU A 86 10.85 12.39 4.57
N PRO A 87 11.62 11.74 3.70
CA PRO A 87 11.47 10.31 3.47
C PRO A 87 11.95 9.54 4.71
N LEU A 88 11.13 8.62 5.18
CA LEU A 88 11.53 7.60 6.13
C LEU A 88 12.10 6.43 5.35
N LEU A 89 13.40 6.18 5.51
CA LEU A 89 14.06 5.02 4.94
C LEU A 89 13.57 3.76 5.67
N SER A 90 12.57 3.11 5.09
CA SER A 90 12.10 1.80 5.50
C SER A 90 11.93 0.92 4.28
N LEU A 91 11.57 -0.35 4.48
CA LEU A 91 11.37 -1.31 3.40
C LEU A 91 10.36 -0.82 2.34
N THR A 92 9.44 0.06 2.75
CA THR A 92 8.60 0.86 1.87
C THR A 92 8.92 2.34 2.06
N LEU A 93 8.89 3.12 0.98
CA LEU A 93 9.08 4.57 1.07
C LEU A 93 7.86 5.17 1.79
N ARG A 94 8.10 5.79 2.96
CA ARG A 94 7.06 6.43 3.77
C ARG A 94 7.46 7.87 4.07
N MET A 95 6.49 8.73 4.38
CA MET A 95 6.77 10.07 4.90
C MET A 95 6.98 9.99 6.41
N LYS A 96 8.10 10.53 6.89
CA LYS A 96 8.41 10.57 8.32
C LYS A 96 7.40 11.49 9.02
N GLY A 97 6.69 10.96 10.02
CA GLY A 97 5.63 11.69 10.73
C GLY A 97 4.31 11.83 9.95
N GLY A 98 4.20 11.22 8.76
CA GLY A 98 3.02 11.36 7.90
C GLY A 98 2.97 12.69 7.14
N LEU A 99 1.83 12.98 6.52
CA LEU A 99 1.59 14.24 5.82
C LEU A 99 0.70 15.13 6.71
N PRO A 100 1.19 16.28 7.19
CA PRO A 100 0.38 17.17 8.01
C PRO A 100 -0.71 17.82 7.15
N VAL A 101 -1.97 17.56 7.50
CA VAL A 101 -3.14 18.05 6.78
C VAL A 101 -4.18 18.61 7.74
N ARG A 102 -4.89 19.66 7.31
CA ARG A 102 -6.13 20.11 7.94
C ARG A 102 -7.31 19.61 7.10
N VAL A 103 -8.21 18.87 7.73
CA VAL A 103 -9.41 18.34 7.08
C VAL A 103 -10.58 19.29 7.33
N LYS A 104 -11.35 19.59 6.29
CA LYS A 104 -12.59 20.38 6.36
C LYS A 104 -13.68 19.63 5.60
N GLU A 105 -14.90 19.59 6.11
CA GLU A 105 -16.03 19.11 5.32
C GLU A 105 -16.31 20.09 4.18
N ARG A 106 -16.51 19.58 2.97
CA ARG A 106 -16.98 20.41 1.86
C ARG A 106 -18.48 20.57 2.04
N LEU A 107 -18.95 21.81 2.02
CA LEU A 107 -20.38 22.08 1.92
C LEU A 107 -20.82 21.56 0.55
N VAL A 108 -21.40 20.37 0.53
CA VAL A 108 -22.14 19.87 -0.63
C VAL A 108 -23.40 20.74 -0.68
N GLY A 109 -23.51 21.58 -1.70
CA GLY A 109 -24.73 22.35 -1.95
C GLY A 109 -25.93 21.41 -1.98
N ALA A 110 -27.03 21.90 -1.39
CA ALA A 110 -28.34 21.24 -1.32
C ALA A 110 -28.83 20.70 -2.67
#